data_AF-A0A7D9H4P6-F1
#
_entry.id   AF-A0A7D9H4P6-F1
#
_cell.length_a   1.000
_cell.length_b   1.000
_cell.length_c   1.000
_cell.angle_alpha   90.00
_cell.angle_beta   90.00
_cell.angle_gamma   90.00
#
_symmetry.space_group_name_H-M   'P 1'
#
loop_
_entity.id
_entity.type
_entity.pdbx_description
1 polymer ?
#
loop_
_entity_poly.entity_id
_entity_poly.type
_entity_poly.pdbx_seq_one_letter_code
_entity_poly.pdbx_strand_id
1 'polypeptide(L)'
;QTPPIIHRDLKIENLLISTDGCIKLCDFGSATTEVHSPNISWSANQHSSLEENMAKFTTPMYRAPEMVDTWSNYFIGPPVDVWALGCILYTLCYMKHPFEDSAKLRIMNANYTLPPDPKYCCFHDIIRGCFQANPEHRLTISGILERLAAIAESNRYNLKTPMGLFSSIKGGAGSFLKNLKDTSTKVMATMQQTMARTDLDINYITSRIIVMPYPSEGIESAYKTNHIEDVRLFLDSRHPNFKYSVYNLSGRPYHGKFGQARIVDCSFAYPEQFKAPLLNSLYQLCEDIYQYLVGDSRNVVVIHCLDGKATSATLVCGLLIYAGLCEVPEDALQMFAVKRCPPNMRPSELRYLYYLADIVRHPPLYPHYKPVTLVSIQMQPVPLFTKVRDGCRPYLEVYSENRCILSTLQEYESMRLYNIAEGKCVLPISGSVCGDVCIVIYHARNILGGVMSQGKATGIKICQIQFHTGYIPEEETCLRFYKSELDELSDGQGHYQEKFMLTLNVFVSDVERKPSQPAPWLTDKTVRTSDTVFTTQIEKEETVDNFVSK
;
A
#
# COMPACT_ATOMS: atom_id res chain seq x y z
N GLN A 1 31.93 15.98 17.22
CA GLN A 1 32.88 16.31 16.14
C GLN A 1 33.19 17.80 16.25
N THR A 2 34.40 18.23 15.87
CA THR A 2 34.83 19.62 15.97
C THR A 2 35.46 20.06 14.65
N PRO A 3 34.81 20.93 13.85
CA PRO A 3 33.48 21.51 14.09
C PRO A 3 32.34 20.45 13.98
N PRO A 4 31.13 20.75 14.49
CA PRO A 4 29.96 19.91 14.28
C PRO A 4 29.63 19.75 12.80
N ILE A 5 29.32 18.53 12.37
CA ILE A 5 28.85 18.23 11.01
C ILE A 5 27.32 18.21 11.04
N ILE A 6 26.71 18.88 10.07
CA ILE A 6 25.27 18.89 9.80
C ILE A 6 25.05 17.96 8.61
N HIS A 7 24.25 16.92 8.78
CA HIS A 7 23.96 15.96 7.72
C HIS A 7 23.08 16.56 6.62
N ARG A 8 22.12 17.42 6.98
CA ARG A 8 21.15 18.11 6.10
C ARG A 8 20.17 17.23 5.32
N ASP A 9 20.41 15.92 5.32
CA ASP A 9 19.53 14.93 4.68
C ASP A 9 19.26 13.71 5.60
N LEU A 10 19.00 13.95 6.89
CA LEU A 10 18.55 12.87 7.77
C LEU A 10 17.12 12.44 7.41
N LYS A 11 16.97 11.16 7.08
CA LYS A 11 15.70 10.51 6.74
C LYS A 11 15.81 9.00 6.96
N ILE A 12 14.67 8.30 7.01
CA ILE A 12 14.64 6.85 7.29
C ILE A 12 15.47 6.07 6.28
N GLU A 13 15.46 6.49 5.01
CA GLU A 13 16.17 5.89 3.89
C GLU A 13 17.70 5.93 4.07
N ASN A 14 18.20 6.90 4.84
CA ASN A 14 19.63 7.07 5.12
C ASN A 14 20.09 6.34 6.40
N LEU A 15 19.20 5.58 7.05
CA LEU A 15 19.51 4.70 8.19
C LEU A 15 19.60 3.24 7.72
N LEU A 16 20.82 2.73 7.60
CA LEU A 16 21.09 1.36 7.19
C LEU A 16 21.17 0.44 8.41
N ILE A 17 20.76 -0.81 8.24
CA ILE A 17 20.96 -1.87 9.24
C ILE A 17 22.05 -2.80 8.70
N SER A 18 23.19 -2.90 9.40
CA SER A 18 24.25 -3.84 9.03
C SER A 18 23.91 -5.28 9.41
N THR A 19 24.66 -6.23 8.85
CA THR A 19 24.43 -7.68 9.00
C THR A 19 24.51 -8.17 10.45
N ASP A 20 25.19 -7.42 11.31
CA ASP A 20 25.28 -7.65 12.74
C ASP A 20 24.10 -7.06 13.52
N GLY A 21 23.16 -6.37 12.86
CA GLY A 21 22.00 -5.72 13.48
C GLY A 21 22.27 -4.30 13.98
N CYS A 22 23.41 -3.70 13.66
CA CYS A 22 23.74 -2.32 14.05
C CYS A 22 23.14 -1.30 13.06
N ILE A 23 22.67 -0.17 13.56
CA ILE A 23 22.21 0.94 12.71
C ILE A 23 23.40 1.83 12.32
N LYS A 24 23.51 2.17 11.03
CA LYS A 24 24.55 3.03 10.47
C LYS A 24 23.91 4.12 9.62
N LEU A 25 24.33 5.36 9.85
CA LEU A 25 23.96 6.49 9.00
C LEU A 25 24.78 6.46 7.70
N CYS A 26 24.14 6.71 6.57
CA CYS A 26 24.77 6.81 5.26
C CYS A 26 24.40 8.11 4.53
N ASP A 27 25.02 8.30 3.35
CA ASP A 27 24.80 9.44 2.45
C ASP A 27 25.13 10.82 3.04
N PHE A 28 26.44 11.04 3.25
CA PHE A 28 26.98 12.33 3.66
C PHE A 28 27.18 13.31 2.48
N GLY A 29 26.60 13.03 1.30
CA GLY A 29 26.77 13.86 0.10
C GLY A 29 26.25 15.29 0.24
N SER A 30 25.30 15.49 1.17
CA SER A 30 24.73 16.78 1.53
C SER A 30 25.31 17.36 2.82
N ALA A 31 26.19 16.62 3.52
CA ALA A 31 26.69 17.05 4.81
C ALA A 31 27.57 18.31 4.69
N THR A 32 27.52 19.18 5.69
CA THR A 32 28.29 20.42 5.73
C THR A 32 28.69 20.79 7.15
N THR A 33 29.73 21.61 7.28
CA THR A 33 30.08 22.31 8.52
C THR A 33 29.72 23.79 8.46
N GLU A 34 29.17 24.24 7.32
CA GLU A 34 28.71 25.62 7.13
C GLU A 34 27.43 25.86 7.93
N VAL A 35 27.41 26.98 8.63
CA VAL A 35 26.24 27.47 9.37
C VAL A 35 25.83 28.82 8.80
N HIS A 36 24.55 29.12 8.84
CA HIS A 36 24.02 30.40 8.37
C HIS A 36 23.29 31.11 9.50
N SER A 37 23.56 32.40 9.64
CA SER A 37 22.84 33.30 10.56
C SER A 37 22.24 34.44 9.74
N PRO A 38 21.13 34.18 9.00
CA PRO A 38 20.39 35.24 8.33
C PRO A 38 19.98 36.30 9.35
N ASN A 39 20.02 37.55 8.94
CA ASN A 39 19.65 38.67 9.80
C ASN A 39 19.07 39.79 8.94
N ILE A 40 18.52 40.82 9.59
CA ILE A 40 17.80 41.92 8.95
C ILE A 40 18.65 42.68 7.90
N SER A 41 19.99 42.58 7.95
CA SER A 41 20.88 43.21 6.97
C SER A 41 21.12 42.37 5.70
N TRP A 42 20.62 41.14 5.62
CA TRP A 42 20.73 40.30 4.43
C TRP A 42 19.87 40.84 3.29
N SER A 43 20.45 40.86 2.09
CA SER A 43 19.74 41.21 0.87
C SER A 43 18.85 40.07 0.40
N ALA A 44 17.82 40.39 -0.40
CA ALA A 44 16.94 39.40 -1.02
C ALA A 44 17.71 38.34 -1.84
N ASN A 45 18.83 38.73 -2.46
CA ASN A 45 19.70 37.81 -3.21
C ASN A 45 20.41 36.80 -2.31
N GLN A 46 20.80 37.20 -1.08
CA GLN A 46 21.40 36.27 -0.11
C GLN A 46 20.38 35.27 0.40
N HIS A 47 19.16 35.70 0.69
CA HIS A 47 18.04 34.81 1.03
C HIS A 47 17.74 33.83 -0.12
N SER A 48 17.63 34.33 -1.36
CA SER A 48 17.35 33.50 -2.54
C SER A 48 18.44 32.44 -2.77
N SER A 49 19.72 32.82 -2.63
CA SER A 49 20.85 31.89 -2.76
C SER A 49 20.85 30.81 -1.69
N LEU A 50 20.46 31.17 -0.46
CA LEU A 50 20.32 30.23 0.65
C LEU A 50 19.14 29.27 0.41
N GLU A 51 18.00 29.77 -0.06
CA GLU A 51 16.84 28.96 -0.42
C GLU A 51 17.15 27.97 -1.55
N GLU A 52 17.88 28.37 -2.57
CA GLU A 52 18.37 27.48 -3.63
C GLU A 52 19.31 26.40 -3.09
N ASN A 53 20.21 26.75 -2.15
CA ASN A 53 21.08 25.79 -1.50
C ASN A 53 20.27 24.74 -0.70
N MET A 54 19.28 25.19 0.08
CA MET A 54 18.39 24.30 0.80
C MET A 54 17.57 23.44 -0.16
N ALA A 55 17.10 24.01 -1.29
CA ALA A 55 16.36 23.27 -2.31
C ALA A 55 17.19 22.11 -2.90
N LYS A 56 18.49 22.32 -3.09
CA LYS A 56 19.39 21.38 -3.77
C LYS A 56 19.89 20.24 -2.88
N PHE A 57 20.16 20.50 -1.59
CA PHE A 57 20.90 19.57 -0.72
C PHE A 57 20.08 18.99 0.43
N THR A 58 18.75 19.13 0.40
CA THR A 58 17.90 18.72 1.53
C THR A 58 16.58 18.15 1.03
N THR A 59 16.07 17.12 1.68
CA THR A 59 14.75 16.54 1.36
C THR A 59 13.61 17.42 1.91
N PRO A 60 12.67 17.93 1.08
CA PRO A 60 11.65 18.91 1.49
C PRO A 60 10.85 18.56 2.73
N MET A 61 10.39 17.31 2.86
CA MET A 61 9.54 16.88 3.97
C MET A 61 10.26 16.84 5.33
N TYR A 62 11.59 16.78 5.35
CA TYR A 62 12.40 16.77 6.57
C TYR A 62 12.97 18.14 6.94
N ARG A 63 12.69 19.19 6.14
CA ARG A 63 13.21 20.54 6.39
C ARG A 63 12.67 21.11 7.71
N ALA A 64 13.57 21.68 8.49
CA ALA A 64 13.22 22.46 9.66
C ALA A 64 12.58 23.81 9.25
N PRO A 65 11.81 24.46 10.13
CA PRO A 65 11.16 25.74 9.85
C PRO A 65 12.11 26.80 9.30
N GLU A 66 13.29 26.94 9.89
CA GLU A 66 14.33 27.88 9.49
C GLU A 66 14.94 27.60 8.10
N MET A 67 14.75 26.39 7.56
CA MET A 67 15.16 26.03 6.19
C MET A 67 14.03 26.24 5.17
N VAL A 68 12.78 26.31 5.63
CA VAL A 68 11.60 26.54 4.80
C VAL A 68 11.33 28.03 4.65
N ASP A 69 11.54 28.80 5.71
CA ASP A 69 11.42 30.25 5.75
C ASP A 69 12.74 30.88 6.19
N THR A 70 13.56 31.27 5.21
CA THR A 70 14.86 31.91 5.50
C THR A 70 14.70 33.34 6.00
N TRP A 71 13.52 33.95 5.85
CA TRP A 71 13.23 35.33 6.26
C TRP A 71 12.90 35.44 7.76
N SER A 72 12.68 34.31 8.43
CA SER A 72 12.50 34.27 9.89
C SER A 72 13.77 34.67 10.66
N ASN A 73 14.91 34.81 9.97
CA ASN A 73 16.21 35.18 10.53
C ASN A 73 16.71 34.25 11.66
N TYR A 74 16.24 33.01 11.65
CA TYR A 74 16.71 32.00 12.58
C TYR A 74 18.03 31.39 12.13
N PHE A 75 18.85 31.02 13.10
CA PHE A 75 20.09 30.30 12.88
C PHE A 75 19.83 28.94 12.21
N ILE A 76 20.52 28.68 11.10
CA ILE A 76 20.52 27.39 10.41
C ILE A 76 21.85 26.70 10.70
N GLY A 77 21.78 25.62 11.48
CA GLY A 77 22.95 24.85 11.90
C GLY A 77 22.57 23.45 12.39
N PRO A 78 23.35 22.82 13.29
CA PRO A 78 23.07 21.47 13.80
C PRO A 78 21.63 21.19 14.29
N PRO A 79 20.86 22.16 14.83
CA PRO A 79 19.47 21.92 15.21
C PRO A 79 18.55 21.45 14.07
N VAL A 80 18.90 21.66 12.80
CA VAL A 80 18.08 21.17 11.67
C VAL A 80 18.00 19.64 11.62
N ASP A 81 19.09 18.97 11.97
CA ASP A 81 19.14 17.50 12.04
C ASP A 81 18.32 16.98 13.22
N VAL A 82 18.16 17.76 14.29
CA VAL A 82 17.28 17.41 15.41
C VAL A 82 15.82 17.43 14.99
N TRP A 83 15.42 18.42 14.17
CA TRP A 83 14.07 18.45 13.61
C TRP A 83 13.81 17.21 12.74
N ALA A 84 14.74 16.89 11.84
CA ALA A 84 14.65 15.72 10.98
C ALA A 84 14.61 14.40 11.79
N LEU A 85 15.39 14.29 12.86
CA LEU A 85 15.33 13.18 13.80
C LEU A 85 13.95 13.06 14.48
N GLY A 86 13.31 14.19 14.80
CA GLY A 86 11.92 14.22 15.27
C GLY A 86 10.94 13.64 14.25
N CYS A 87 11.10 13.97 12.96
CA CYS A 87 10.29 13.40 11.87
C CYS A 87 10.49 11.88 11.76
N ILE A 88 11.73 11.40 11.86
CA ILE A 88 12.05 9.96 11.86
C ILE A 88 11.38 9.27 13.06
N LEU A 89 11.58 9.79 14.27
CA LEU A 89 11.01 9.19 15.50
C LEU A 89 9.48 9.15 15.45
N TYR A 90 8.83 10.24 15.03
CA TYR A 90 7.38 10.28 14.84
C TYR A 90 6.94 9.21 13.84
N THR A 91 7.62 9.10 12.70
CA THR A 91 7.29 8.14 11.65
C THR A 91 7.46 6.69 12.12
N LEU A 92 8.50 6.40 12.90
CA LEU A 92 8.70 5.07 13.51
C LEU A 92 7.60 4.73 14.54
N CYS A 93 7.07 5.72 15.25
CA CYS A 93 5.97 5.49 16.20
C CYS A 93 4.64 5.26 15.46
N TYR A 94 4.32 6.08 14.45
CA TYR A 94 2.96 6.17 13.91
C TYR A 94 2.81 5.70 12.45
N MET A 95 3.89 5.24 11.82
CA MET A 95 3.94 4.81 10.42
C MET A 95 3.44 5.87 9.43
N LYS A 96 3.57 7.15 9.82
CA LYS A 96 3.04 8.33 9.13
C LYS A 96 3.96 9.52 9.38
N HIS A 97 4.18 10.36 8.36
CA HIS A 97 4.97 11.58 8.52
C HIS A 97 4.19 12.65 9.30
N PRO A 98 4.80 13.41 10.23
CA PRO A 98 4.10 14.43 11.04
C PRO A 98 3.54 15.59 10.22
N PHE A 99 4.17 15.89 9.09
CA PHE A 99 3.82 16.95 8.15
C PHE A 99 3.61 16.38 6.73
N GLU A 100 2.61 15.51 6.56
CA GLU A 100 2.18 15.05 5.23
C GLU A 100 1.93 16.24 4.28
N ASP A 101 2.18 16.04 2.98
CA ASP A 101 2.09 17.02 1.89
C ASP A 101 3.08 18.20 1.94
N SER A 102 4.06 18.18 2.85
CA SER A 102 5.07 19.26 3.02
C SER A 102 4.44 20.66 3.11
N ALA A 103 3.24 20.77 3.70
CA ALA A 103 2.53 22.04 3.81
C ALA A 103 3.38 23.04 4.61
N LYS A 104 4.02 23.99 3.91
CA LYS A 104 4.97 24.96 4.47
C LYS A 104 4.46 25.60 5.75
N LEU A 105 3.18 26.00 5.78
CA LEU A 105 2.53 26.61 6.94
C LEU A 105 2.49 25.71 8.18
N ARG A 106 2.35 24.39 8.01
CA ARG A 106 2.33 23.45 9.15
C ARG A 106 3.73 23.25 9.72
N ILE A 107 4.74 23.18 8.86
CA ILE A 107 6.14 23.08 9.27
C ILE A 107 6.53 24.36 10.04
N MET A 108 6.29 25.54 9.46
CA MET A 108 6.64 26.84 10.07
C MET A 108 6.01 27.03 11.45
N ASN A 109 4.79 26.54 11.66
CA ASN A 109 4.08 26.64 12.94
C ASN A 109 4.27 25.43 13.86
N ALA A 110 5.12 24.46 13.50
CA ALA A 110 5.26 23.17 14.18
C ALA A 110 3.89 22.53 14.50
N ASN A 111 2.97 22.56 13.53
CA ASN A 111 1.60 22.09 13.67
C ASN A 111 1.47 20.60 13.30
N TYR A 112 1.61 19.74 14.30
CA TYR A 112 1.46 18.29 14.21
C TYR A 112 0.50 17.78 15.29
N THR A 113 0.00 16.55 15.12
CA THR A 113 -0.88 15.90 16.09
C THR A 113 -0.17 14.67 16.65
N LEU A 114 -0.15 14.52 17.97
CA LEU A 114 0.28 13.29 18.63
C LEU A 114 -0.94 12.41 18.89
N PRO A 115 -1.05 11.22 18.27
CA PRO A 115 -2.09 10.27 18.61
C PRO A 115 -2.02 9.88 20.10
N PRO A 116 -3.16 9.73 20.79
CA PRO A 116 -3.20 9.24 22.16
C PRO A 116 -3.00 7.72 22.19
N ASP A 117 -1.85 7.25 21.69
CA ASP A 117 -1.43 5.85 21.73
C ASP A 117 -0.60 5.59 23.00
N PRO A 118 -1.08 4.77 23.96
CA PRO A 118 -0.34 4.43 25.17
C PRO A 118 1.03 3.79 24.89
N LYS A 119 1.21 3.15 23.72
CA LYS A 119 2.44 2.44 23.37
C LYS A 119 3.63 3.39 23.18
N TYR A 120 3.39 4.60 22.67
CA TYR A 120 4.45 5.54 22.28
C TYR A 120 4.43 6.84 23.09
N CYS A 121 3.58 6.93 24.11
CA CYS A 121 3.48 8.11 24.98
C CYS A 121 4.81 8.48 25.64
N CYS A 122 5.67 7.49 25.92
CA CYS A 122 7.01 7.70 26.45
C CYS A 122 7.93 8.53 25.54
N PHE A 123 7.66 8.58 24.22
CA PHE A 123 8.43 9.37 23.26
C PHE A 123 7.87 10.77 23.02
N HIS A 124 6.68 11.09 23.54
CA HIS A 124 5.99 12.36 23.25
C HIS A 124 6.83 13.58 23.62
N ASP A 125 7.51 13.55 24.76
CA ASP A 125 8.32 14.69 25.21
C ASP A 125 9.56 14.90 24.34
N ILE A 126 10.13 13.82 23.81
CA ILE A 126 11.23 13.90 22.84
C ILE A 126 10.72 14.49 21.52
N ILE A 127 9.59 13.99 21.02
CA ILE A 127 8.98 14.50 19.78
C ILE A 127 8.63 15.99 19.92
N ARG A 128 8.01 16.40 21.03
CA ARG A 128 7.71 17.82 21.32
C ARG A 128 8.96 18.68 21.38
N GLY A 129 10.02 18.15 21.98
CA GLY A 129 11.30 18.85 22.06
C GLY A 129 12.03 18.96 20.72
N CYS A 130 11.82 18.03 19.78
CA CYS A 130 12.34 18.12 18.42
C CYS A 130 11.55 19.12 17.57
N PHE A 131 10.22 19.17 17.73
CA PHE A 131 9.33 20.06 16.96
C PHE A 131 9.13 21.42 17.65
N GLN A 132 10.24 22.10 17.94
CA GLN A 132 10.24 23.51 18.31
C GLN A 132 10.56 24.36 17.08
N ALA A 133 9.70 25.33 16.77
CA ALA A 133 9.85 26.20 15.61
C ALA A 133 11.10 27.09 15.71
N ASN A 134 11.35 27.66 16.90
CA ASN A 134 12.60 28.33 17.19
C ASN A 134 13.69 27.27 17.47
N PRO A 135 14.79 27.22 16.68
CA PRO A 135 15.87 26.25 16.87
C PRO A 135 16.58 26.39 18.23
N GLU A 136 16.56 27.55 18.88
CA GLU A 136 17.18 27.74 20.21
C GLU A 136 16.41 27.04 21.34
N HIS A 137 15.11 26.81 21.16
CA HIS A 137 14.27 26.08 22.12
C HIS A 137 14.24 24.58 21.85
N ARG A 138 14.77 24.14 20.70
CA ARG A 138 14.79 22.74 20.28
C ARG A 138 15.73 21.95 21.18
N LEU A 139 15.38 20.71 21.50
CA LEU A 139 16.24 19.84 22.30
C LEU A 139 17.61 19.69 21.64
N THR A 140 18.66 19.65 22.45
CA THR A 140 19.99 19.26 21.96
C THR A 140 20.06 17.74 21.78
N ILE A 141 20.95 17.27 20.92
CA ILE A 141 21.16 15.82 20.73
C ILE A 141 21.53 15.12 22.05
N SER A 142 22.31 15.77 22.92
CA SER A 142 22.63 15.25 24.26
C SER A 142 21.36 15.09 25.12
N GLY A 143 20.47 16.09 25.12
CA GLY A 143 19.21 16.01 25.86
C GLY A 143 18.26 14.94 25.31
N ILE A 144 18.31 14.65 24.01
CA ILE A 144 17.57 13.52 23.40
C ILE A 144 18.15 12.19 23.88
N LEU A 145 19.47 12.03 23.84
CA LEU A 145 20.16 10.81 24.27
C LEU A 145 19.91 10.52 25.76
N GLU A 146 19.91 11.52 26.62
CA GLU A 146 19.58 11.39 28.05
C GLU A 146 18.15 10.86 28.26
N ARG A 147 17.17 11.42 27.55
CA ARG A 147 15.77 10.98 27.63
C ARG A 147 15.58 9.57 27.08
N LEU A 148 16.23 9.23 25.96
CA LEU A 148 16.20 7.88 25.39
C LEU A 148 16.86 6.86 26.33
N ALA A 149 17.95 7.22 26.99
CA ALA A 149 18.60 6.38 27.99
C ALA A 149 17.68 6.10 29.18
N ALA A 150 16.98 7.12 29.70
CA ALA A 150 16.00 6.95 30.78
C ALA A 150 14.82 6.05 30.37
N ILE A 151 14.30 6.20 29.16
CA ILE A 151 13.25 5.32 28.62
C ILE A 151 13.77 3.88 28.50
N ALA A 152 14.97 3.71 27.95
CA ALA A 152 15.59 2.40 27.77
C ALA A 152 15.83 1.70 29.11
N GLU A 153 16.34 2.41 30.12
CA GLU A 153 16.54 1.89 31.47
C GLU A 153 15.23 1.44 32.13
N SER A 154 14.19 2.30 32.06
CA SER A 154 12.85 1.99 32.59
C SER A 154 12.24 0.74 31.94
N ASN A 155 12.50 0.52 30.65
CA ASN A 155 12.02 -0.63 29.89
C ASN A 155 13.03 -1.80 29.82
N ARG A 156 14.14 -1.74 30.56
CA ARG A 156 15.23 -2.75 30.56
C ARG A 156 15.79 -3.06 29.16
N TYR A 157 15.83 -2.06 28.30
CA TYR A 157 16.36 -2.17 26.93
C TYR A 157 17.83 -1.73 26.91
N ASN A 158 18.71 -2.57 26.35
CA ASN A 158 20.12 -2.21 26.17
C ASN A 158 20.34 -1.61 24.79
N LEU A 159 20.54 -0.29 24.74
CA LEU A 159 20.75 0.52 23.52
C LEU A 159 21.97 0.12 22.68
N LYS A 160 22.92 -0.64 23.23
CA LYS A 160 24.11 -1.13 22.51
C LYS A 160 23.93 -2.53 21.95
N THR A 161 22.83 -3.19 22.26
CA THR A 161 22.55 -4.53 21.72
C THR A 161 22.15 -4.35 20.26
N PRO A 162 22.78 -5.08 19.32
CA PRO A 162 22.30 -5.08 17.94
C PRO A 162 20.86 -5.56 17.88
N MET A 163 20.09 -5.05 16.92
CA MET A 163 18.70 -5.44 16.77
C MET A 163 18.60 -6.97 16.58
N GLY A 164 17.86 -7.64 17.48
CA GLY A 164 17.64 -9.09 17.48
C GLY A 164 16.75 -9.60 16.35
N LEU A 165 16.79 -8.94 15.19
CA LEU A 165 15.98 -9.28 14.03
C LEU A 165 16.38 -10.65 13.45
N PHE A 166 17.65 -11.06 13.60
CA PHE A 166 18.19 -12.27 12.98
C PHE A 166 18.24 -13.51 13.89
N SER A 167 18.08 -13.39 15.21
CA SER A 167 18.14 -14.55 16.13
C SER A 167 16.86 -15.39 16.12
N SER A 168 15.71 -14.78 15.78
CA SER A 168 14.42 -15.47 15.61
C SER A 168 14.23 -16.09 14.21
N ILE A 169 15.22 -15.96 13.31
CA ILE A 169 15.12 -16.33 11.88
C ILE A 169 16.02 -17.52 11.52
N LYS A 170 16.48 -18.31 12.51
CA LYS A 170 17.27 -19.53 12.25
C LYS A 170 16.49 -20.72 11.67
N GLY A 171 15.34 -20.44 11.03
CA GLY A 171 14.63 -21.35 10.13
C GLY A 171 14.08 -20.56 8.94
N GLY A 172 14.76 -20.62 7.79
CA GLY A 172 14.14 -20.47 6.48
C GLY A 172 13.80 -19.07 5.92
N ALA A 173 14.23 -17.95 6.50
CA ALA A 173 13.90 -16.61 5.97
C ALA A 173 15.10 -15.63 5.90
N GLY A 174 16.26 -16.13 5.47
CA GLY A 174 17.51 -15.35 5.40
C GLY A 174 17.76 -14.55 4.10
N SER A 175 16.83 -14.54 3.14
CA SER A 175 17.04 -13.88 1.83
C SER A 175 16.57 -12.41 1.78
N PHE A 176 15.69 -12.01 2.71
CA PHE A 176 14.89 -10.78 2.60
C PHE A 176 15.68 -9.45 2.68
N LEU A 177 16.85 -9.44 3.34
CA LEU A 177 17.60 -8.20 3.61
C LEU A 177 18.91 -8.08 2.83
N LYS A 178 19.31 -9.13 2.11
CA LYS A 178 20.57 -9.13 1.36
C LYS A 178 20.42 -8.42 0.01
N ASN A 179 19.27 -8.56 -0.63
CA ASN A 179 19.04 -8.01 -1.97
C ASN A 179 18.67 -6.52 -1.97
N LEU A 180 18.07 -6.01 -0.87
CA LEU A 180 17.72 -4.58 -0.73
C LEU A 180 18.94 -3.63 -0.74
N LYS A 181 20.14 -4.16 -0.49
CA LYS A 181 21.39 -3.40 -0.42
C LYS A 181 21.98 -3.10 -1.81
N ASP A 182 21.92 -4.06 -2.72
CA ASP A 182 22.58 -3.96 -4.03
C ASP A 182 21.66 -3.32 -5.09
N THR A 183 20.33 -3.39 -4.92
CA THR A 183 19.36 -2.74 -5.81
C THR A 183 19.31 -1.22 -5.64
N SER A 184 19.40 -0.72 -4.40
CA SER A 184 19.24 0.70 -4.07
C SER A 184 20.32 1.58 -4.69
N THR A 185 21.55 1.08 -4.84
CA THR A 185 22.66 1.86 -5.43
C THR A 185 22.53 2.02 -6.94
N LYS A 186 21.97 1.02 -7.64
CA LYS A 186 21.79 1.07 -9.11
C LYS A 186 20.55 1.85 -9.51
N VAL A 187 19.45 1.74 -8.75
CA VAL A 187 18.19 2.45 -9.00
C VAL A 187 18.34 3.97 -8.77
N MET A 188 19.16 4.40 -7.80
CA MET A 188 19.40 5.83 -7.56
C MET A 188 20.16 6.53 -8.70
N ALA A 189 21.05 5.83 -9.39
CA ALA A 189 21.78 6.39 -10.54
C ALA A 189 20.87 6.70 -11.74
N THR A 190 19.78 5.93 -11.92
CA THR A 190 18.79 6.17 -12.98
C THR A 190 17.77 7.24 -12.61
N MET A 191 17.41 7.37 -11.31
CA MET A 191 16.43 8.36 -10.85
C MET A 191 16.93 9.82 -10.98
N GLN A 192 18.23 10.06 -10.82
CA GLN A 192 18.81 11.41 -10.96
C GLN A 192 18.74 11.97 -12.40
N GLN A 193 18.58 11.13 -13.44
CA GLN A 193 18.43 11.59 -14.83
C GLN A 193 17.00 11.99 -15.21
N THR A 194 16.02 11.80 -14.32
CA THR A 194 14.60 12.11 -14.62
C THR A 194 14.16 13.46 -14.03
N MET A 195 14.99 14.10 -13.19
CA MET A 195 14.68 15.33 -12.47
C MET A 195 14.91 16.61 -13.29
N ALA A 196 14.27 16.70 -14.45
CA ALA A 196 14.10 17.97 -15.14
C ALA A 196 12.72 18.03 -15.81
N ARG A 197 11.83 18.81 -15.18
CA ARG A 197 10.46 19.23 -15.56
C ARG A 197 9.32 18.45 -14.91
N THR A 198 8.57 19.18 -14.05
CA THR A 198 7.27 18.88 -13.41
C THR A 198 7.24 17.63 -12.52
N ASP A 199 7.12 17.84 -11.19
CA ASP A 199 7.05 16.79 -10.16
C ASP A 199 5.79 15.93 -10.29
N LEU A 200 5.75 15.01 -11.27
CA LEU A 200 4.68 14.04 -11.45
C LEU A 200 4.97 12.77 -10.62
N ASP A 201 3.95 12.25 -9.95
CA ASP A 201 3.99 10.95 -9.26
C ASP A 201 3.80 9.82 -10.28
N ILE A 202 4.89 9.45 -10.95
CA ILE A 202 4.94 8.39 -11.96
C ILE A 202 6.19 7.52 -11.70
N ASN A 203 6.01 6.21 -11.53
CA ASN A 203 7.11 5.27 -11.31
C ASN A 203 7.18 4.22 -12.41
N TYR A 204 8.38 3.93 -12.86
CA TYR A 204 8.68 2.78 -13.70
C TYR A 204 8.96 1.58 -12.79
N ILE A 205 8.08 0.58 -12.82
CA ILE A 205 8.30 -0.71 -12.15
C ILE A 205 9.36 -1.50 -12.92
N THR A 206 9.22 -1.50 -14.26
CA THR A 206 10.25 -1.82 -15.24
C THR A 206 10.30 -0.71 -16.28
N SER A 207 11.24 -0.75 -17.22
CA SER A 207 11.31 0.20 -18.33
C SER A 207 10.03 0.23 -19.20
N ARG A 208 9.20 -0.83 -19.13
CA ARG A 208 7.99 -0.99 -19.95
C ARG A 208 6.69 -0.99 -19.15
N ILE A 209 6.76 -0.97 -17.82
CA ILE A 209 5.58 -0.96 -16.93
C ILE A 209 5.66 0.28 -16.04
N ILE A 210 4.70 1.20 -16.24
CA ILE A 210 4.59 2.47 -15.53
C ILE A 210 3.38 2.41 -14.60
N VAL A 211 3.52 2.95 -13.40
CA VAL A 211 2.43 3.07 -12.42
C VAL A 211 2.33 4.51 -11.91
N MET A 212 1.09 4.98 -11.77
CA MET A 212 0.78 6.32 -11.25
C MET A 212 -0.58 6.34 -10.51
N PRO A 213 -0.90 7.37 -9.72
CA PRO A 213 -2.26 7.65 -9.26
C PRO A 213 -3.16 8.17 -10.38
N TYR A 214 -4.45 8.33 -10.07
CA TYR A 214 -5.42 8.87 -11.02
C TYR A 214 -5.03 10.29 -11.45
N PRO A 215 -4.88 10.54 -12.77
CA PRO A 215 -4.56 11.87 -13.27
C PRO A 215 -5.80 12.75 -13.20
N SER A 216 -5.75 13.81 -12.40
CA SER A 216 -6.88 14.67 -12.09
C SER A 216 -7.20 15.67 -13.20
N GLU A 217 -8.48 16.04 -13.27
CA GLU A 217 -9.03 17.02 -14.19
C GLU A 217 -9.68 18.17 -13.42
N GLY A 218 -9.69 19.37 -14.01
CA GLY A 218 -10.41 20.53 -13.45
C GLY A 218 -9.91 20.96 -12.07
N ILE A 219 -10.80 21.39 -11.19
CA ILE A 219 -10.45 21.97 -9.88
C ILE A 219 -9.79 20.93 -8.95
N GLU A 220 -9.98 19.63 -9.18
CA GLU A 220 -9.29 18.57 -8.44
C GLU A 220 -7.78 18.55 -8.69
N SER A 221 -7.29 19.20 -9.75
CA SER A 221 -5.87 19.27 -10.05
C SER A 221 -5.10 20.23 -9.15
N ALA A 222 -5.78 21.20 -8.51
CA ALA A 222 -5.13 22.18 -7.64
C ALA A 222 -4.47 21.58 -6.38
N TYR A 223 -4.85 20.35 -6.00
CA TYR A 223 -4.35 19.67 -4.80
C TYR A 223 -3.91 18.21 -5.06
N LYS A 224 -3.84 17.78 -6.32
CA LYS A 224 -3.33 16.45 -6.70
C LYS A 224 -2.10 16.62 -7.58
N THR A 225 -1.07 15.83 -7.30
CA THR A 225 0.25 15.90 -7.96
C THR A 225 0.19 15.66 -9.47
N ASN A 226 -0.73 14.81 -9.94
CA ASN A 226 -0.81 14.42 -11.35
C ASN A 226 -1.95 15.15 -12.07
N HIS A 227 -1.66 16.31 -12.67
CA HIS A 227 -2.56 16.95 -13.61
C HIS A 227 -2.56 16.19 -14.95
N ILE A 228 -3.74 15.90 -15.53
CA ILE A 228 -3.85 15.03 -16.72
C ILE A 228 -3.02 15.52 -17.92
N GLU A 229 -3.00 16.83 -18.20
CA GLU A 229 -2.22 17.38 -19.31
C GLU A 229 -0.70 17.27 -19.08
N ASP A 230 -0.23 17.41 -17.84
CA ASP A 230 1.19 17.28 -17.54
C ASP A 230 1.63 15.81 -17.66
N VAL A 231 0.81 14.88 -17.16
CA VAL A 231 1.02 13.44 -17.36
C VAL A 231 1.07 13.09 -18.84
N ARG A 232 0.13 13.62 -19.64
CA ARG A 232 0.11 13.41 -21.08
C ARG A 232 1.37 13.97 -21.74
N LEU A 233 1.77 15.21 -21.45
CA LEU A 233 2.98 15.82 -22.00
C LEU A 233 4.23 15.02 -21.64
N PHE A 234 4.31 14.54 -20.39
CA PHE A 234 5.38 13.65 -19.95
C PHE A 234 5.41 12.36 -20.77
N LEU A 235 4.28 11.66 -20.89
CA LEU A 235 4.19 10.40 -21.64
C LEU A 235 4.47 10.59 -23.13
N ASP A 236 3.90 11.61 -23.78
CA ASP A 236 4.12 11.91 -25.19
C ASP A 236 5.58 12.29 -25.47
N SER A 237 6.26 12.96 -24.52
CA SER A 237 7.68 13.32 -24.65
C SER A 237 8.63 12.13 -24.49
N ARG A 238 8.31 11.19 -23.59
CA ARG A 238 9.15 10.01 -23.29
C ARG A 238 8.86 8.85 -24.24
N HIS A 239 7.61 8.72 -24.70
CA HIS A 239 7.09 7.62 -25.51
C HIS A 239 6.38 8.17 -26.76
N PRO A 240 7.16 8.72 -27.73
CA PRO A 240 6.60 9.38 -28.90
C PRO A 240 5.78 8.43 -29.78
N ASN A 241 4.90 9.00 -30.61
CA ASN A 241 3.95 8.28 -31.47
C ASN A 241 2.95 7.40 -30.71
N PHE A 242 2.58 7.81 -29.50
CA PHE A 242 1.60 7.12 -28.66
C PHE A 242 1.95 5.64 -28.43
N LYS A 243 3.24 5.35 -28.25
CA LYS A 243 3.75 4.00 -27.94
C LYS A 243 3.49 3.60 -26.48
N TYR A 244 2.38 4.07 -25.92
CA TYR A 244 1.91 3.71 -24.60
C TYR A 244 0.41 3.38 -24.60
N SER A 245 0.01 2.47 -23.73
CA SER A 245 -1.40 2.16 -23.48
C SER A 245 -1.73 2.34 -21.99
N VAL A 246 -2.84 3.02 -21.71
CA VAL A 246 -3.29 3.35 -20.35
C VAL A 246 -4.36 2.38 -19.90
N TYR A 247 -4.14 1.70 -18.78
CA TYR A 247 -5.08 0.78 -18.14
C TYR A 247 -5.65 1.44 -16.89
N ASN A 248 -6.94 1.76 -16.95
CA ASN A 248 -7.64 2.52 -15.93
C ASN A 248 -8.44 1.61 -14.98
N LEU A 249 -7.95 1.46 -13.75
CA LEU A 249 -8.58 0.67 -12.69
C LEU A 249 -9.39 1.52 -11.71
N SER A 250 -9.55 2.82 -11.96
CA SER A 250 -10.17 3.75 -11.00
C SER A 250 -11.70 3.70 -10.98
N GLY A 251 -12.33 3.10 -12.00
CA GLY A 251 -13.77 3.16 -12.22
C GLY A 251 -14.29 4.56 -12.61
N ARG A 252 -13.39 5.54 -12.80
CA ARG A 252 -13.73 6.90 -13.24
C ARG A 252 -13.25 7.08 -14.68
N PRO A 253 -14.14 7.44 -15.62
CA PRO A 253 -13.70 7.78 -16.98
C PRO A 253 -12.99 9.13 -16.99
N TYR A 254 -12.13 9.32 -17.98
CA TYR A 254 -11.55 10.62 -18.29
C TYR A 254 -12.53 11.48 -19.10
N HIS A 255 -12.58 12.78 -18.85
CA HIS A 255 -13.20 13.71 -19.79
C HIS A 255 -12.18 14.22 -20.82
N GLY A 256 -10.89 14.23 -20.49
CA GLY A 256 -9.75 14.52 -21.37
C GLY A 256 -9.21 13.27 -22.09
N LYS A 257 -8.45 13.47 -23.17
CA LYS A 257 -7.82 12.39 -23.94
C LYS A 257 -6.31 12.37 -23.73
N PHE A 258 -5.73 11.18 -23.54
CA PHE A 258 -4.30 10.90 -23.77
C PHE A 258 -3.95 10.92 -25.27
N GLY A 259 -4.32 12.00 -25.97
CA GLY A 259 -4.16 12.11 -27.42
C GLY A 259 -4.79 10.93 -28.18
N GLN A 260 -3.96 10.17 -28.90
CA GLN A 260 -4.37 8.97 -29.65
C GLN A 260 -3.95 7.66 -28.96
N ALA A 261 -3.47 7.70 -27.72
CA ALA A 261 -3.07 6.52 -26.99
C ALA A 261 -4.26 5.58 -26.71
N ARG A 262 -3.98 4.27 -26.68
CA ARG A 262 -4.98 3.25 -26.34
C ARG A 262 -5.31 3.34 -24.85
N ILE A 263 -6.57 3.61 -24.52
CA ILE A 263 -7.08 3.61 -23.14
C ILE A 263 -7.99 2.41 -22.96
N VAL A 264 -7.70 1.58 -21.96
CA VAL A 264 -8.49 0.40 -21.57
C VAL A 264 -9.15 0.69 -20.23
N ASP A 265 -10.49 0.79 -20.22
CA ASP A 265 -11.25 0.83 -18.97
C ASP A 265 -11.31 -0.57 -18.37
N CYS A 266 -10.74 -0.72 -17.18
CA CYS A 266 -10.62 -1.98 -16.45
C CYS A 266 -11.70 -2.12 -15.37
N SER A 267 -12.71 -1.24 -15.34
CA SER A 267 -13.81 -1.28 -14.36
C SER A 267 -14.56 -2.61 -14.34
N PHE A 268 -14.66 -3.31 -15.48
CA PHE A 268 -15.26 -4.64 -15.59
C PHE A 268 -14.55 -5.72 -14.74
N ALA A 269 -13.28 -5.51 -14.39
CA ALA A 269 -12.51 -6.48 -13.61
C ALA A 269 -12.83 -6.37 -12.10
N TYR A 270 -13.34 -5.24 -11.63
CA TYR A 270 -13.60 -4.96 -10.22
C TYR A 270 -15.07 -4.56 -10.01
N PRO A 271 -15.98 -5.54 -9.85
CA PRO A 271 -17.34 -5.25 -9.42
C PRO A 271 -17.33 -4.51 -8.08
N GLU A 272 -18.30 -3.62 -7.84
CA GLU A 272 -18.30 -2.66 -6.72
C GLU A 272 -18.04 -3.28 -5.33
N GLN A 273 -18.63 -4.44 -5.07
CA GLN A 273 -18.52 -5.15 -3.79
C GLN A 273 -17.25 -6.00 -3.68
N PHE A 274 -16.54 -6.24 -4.79
CA PHE A 274 -15.31 -7.03 -4.83
C PHE A 274 -14.11 -6.13 -4.58
N LYS A 275 -13.10 -6.65 -3.91
CA LYS A 275 -11.86 -5.91 -3.60
C LYS A 275 -10.64 -6.48 -4.31
N ALA A 276 -10.72 -7.72 -4.76
CA ALA A 276 -9.80 -8.30 -5.72
C ALA A 276 -10.51 -8.45 -7.07
N PRO A 277 -9.78 -8.47 -8.19
CA PRO A 277 -10.39 -8.60 -9.51
C PRO A 277 -11.07 -9.96 -9.68
N LEU A 278 -12.03 -10.07 -10.58
CA LEU A 278 -12.52 -11.37 -11.04
C LEU A 278 -11.37 -12.15 -11.68
N LEU A 279 -11.28 -13.46 -11.42
CA LEU A 279 -10.11 -14.24 -11.82
C LEU A 279 -9.95 -14.29 -13.35
N ASN A 280 -11.05 -14.46 -14.07
CA ASN A 280 -11.09 -14.38 -15.54
C ASN A 280 -10.60 -13.01 -16.04
N SER A 281 -11.07 -11.92 -15.42
CA SER A 281 -10.73 -10.56 -15.84
C SER A 281 -9.27 -10.22 -15.55
N LEU A 282 -8.72 -10.68 -14.41
CA LEU A 282 -7.30 -10.53 -14.09
C LEU A 282 -6.43 -11.19 -15.16
N TYR A 283 -6.75 -12.44 -15.50
CA TYR A 283 -6.04 -13.17 -16.55
C TYR A 283 -6.12 -12.44 -17.90
N GLN A 284 -7.32 -12.03 -18.30
CA GLN A 284 -7.55 -11.35 -19.58
C GLN A 284 -6.79 -10.03 -19.69
N LEU A 285 -6.73 -9.26 -18.60
CA LEU A 285 -5.96 -8.01 -18.55
C LEU A 285 -4.45 -8.28 -18.64
N CYS A 286 -3.94 -9.30 -17.93
CA CYS A 286 -2.53 -9.69 -18.02
C CYS A 286 -2.17 -10.14 -19.45
N GLU A 287 -3.03 -10.94 -20.09
CA GLU A 287 -2.86 -11.37 -21.48
C GLU A 287 -2.87 -10.17 -22.44
N ASP A 288 -3.84 -9.27 -22.34
CA ASP A 288 -3.95 -8.08 -23.21
C ASP A 288 -2.74 -7.14 -23.07
N ILE A 289 -2.29 -6.91 -21.83
CA ILE A 289 -1.08 -6.12 -21.56
C ILE A 289 0.14 -6.82 -22.18
N TYR A 290 0.30 -8.12 -21.94
CA TYR A 290 1.44 -8.87 -22.45
C TYR A 290 1.50 -8.84 -23.98
N GLN A 291 0.37 -9.07 -24.66
CA GLN A 291 0.29 -9.02 -26.12
C GLN A 291 0.56 -7.62 -26.67
N TYR A 292 0.08 -6.57 -25.99
CA TYR A 292 0.42 -5.20 -26.35
C TYR A 292 1.93 -4.93 -26.27
N LEU A 293 2.61 -5.43 -25.23
CA LEU A 293 4.06 -5.31 -25.09
C LEU A 293 4.83 -6.15 -26.13
N VAL A 294 4.32 -7.33 -26.51
CA VAL A 294 4.91 -8.16 -27.59
C VAL A 294 4.82 -7.47 -28.94
N GLY A 295 3.73 -6.73 -29.21
CA GLY A 295 3.46 -6.14 -30.52
C GLY A 295 4.51 -5.13 -31.03
N ASP A 296 5.22 -4.44 -30.14
CA ASP A 296 6.35 -3.54 -30.49
C ASP A 296 7.26 -3.40 -29.28
N SER A 297 8.58 -3.53 -29.45
CA SER A 297 9.56 -3.44 -28.35
C SER A 297 9.62 -2.06 -27.67
N ARG A 298 9.08 -1.03 -28.31
CA ARG A 298 8.96 0.32 -27.75
C ARG A 298 7.67 0.54 -26.98
N ASN A 299 6.72 -0.39 -27.05
CA ASN A 299 5.46 -0.23 -26.34
C ASN A 299 5.69 -0.27 -24.83
N VAL A 300 5.06 0.65 -24.11
CA VAL A 300 5.00 0.65 -22.65
C VAL A 300 3.55 0.67 -22.17
N VAL A 301 3.28 0.20 -20.96
CA VAL A 301 1.95 0.28 -20.36
C VAL A 301 1.96 1.20 -19.15
N VAL A 302 0.86 1.94 -18.98
CA VAL A 302 0.62 2.81 -17.84
C VAL A 302 -0.58 2.26 -17.08
N ILE A 303 -0.37 1.78 -15.87
CA ILE A 303 -1.41 1.20 -15.01
C ILE A 303 -1.68 2.18 -13.87
N HIS A 304 -2.95 2.51 -13.62
CA HIS A 304 -3.30 3.37 -12.50
C HIS A 304 -4.65 3.00 -11.89
N CYS A 305 -4.78 3.28 -10.60
CA CYS A 305 -6.06 3.32 -9.87
C CYS A 305 -6.24 4.73 -9.29
N LEU A 306 -7.04 4.90 -8.22
CA LEU A 306 -7.22 6.21 -7.60
C LEU A 306 -5.93 6.76 -6.98
N ASP A 307 -5.19 5.93 -6.26
CA ASP A 307 -3.99 6.28 -5.49
C ASP A 307 -2.69 5.64 -6.03
N GLY A 308 -2.80 4.76 -7.02
CA GLY A 308 -1.66 4.03 -7.58
C GLY A 308 -1.06 3.00 -6.63
N LYS A 309 -1.84 2.45 -5.68
CA LYS A 309 -1.39 1.46 -4.67
C LYS A 309 -2.03 0.08 -4.90
N ALA A 310 -2.74 -0.49 -3.92
CA ALA A 310 -3.25 -1.86 -3.88
C ALA A 310 -3.77 -2.40 -5.22
N THR A 311 -4.78 -1.76 -5.81
CA THR A 311 -5.41 -2.23 -7.05
C THR A 311 -4.46 -2.21 -8.25
N SER A 312 -3.59 -1.19 -8.35
CA SER A 312 -2.55 -1.15 -9.37
C SER A 312 -1.49 -2.23 -9.13
N ALA A 313 -1.10 -2.44 -7.87
CA ALA A 313 -0.16 -3.47 -7.48
C ALA A 313 -0.69 -4.86 -7.82
N THR A 314 -1.98 -5.14 -7.61
CA THR A 314 -2.60 -6.42 -7.96
C THR A 314 -2.44 -6.73 -9.45
N LEU A 315 -2.75 -5.77 -10.34
CA LEU A 315 -2.59 -6.00 -11.79
C LEU A 315 -1.12 -6.09 -12.21
N VAL A 316 -0.25 -5.25 -11.66
CA VAL A 316 1.19 -5.29 -11.97
C VAL A 316 1.81 -6.60 -11.52
N CYS A 317 1.57 -7.02 -10.26
CA CYS A 317 2.09 -8.29 -9.76
C CYS A 317 1.53 -9.46 -10.57
N GLY A 318 0.25 -9.43 -10.92
CA GLY A 318 -0.35 -10.43 -11.79
C GLY A 318 0.33 -10.50 -13.17
N LEU A 319 0.66 -9.35 -13.76
CA LEU A 319 1.40 -9.29 -15.03
C LEU A 319 2.83 -9.85 -14.91
N LEU A 320 3.54 -9.56 -13.81
CA LEU A 320 4.89 -10.09 -13.59
C LEU A 320 4.87 -11.62 -13.43
N ILE A 321 3.85 -12.15 -12.75
CA ILE A 321 3.61 -13.60 -12.63
C ILE A 321 3.25 -14.19 -13.98
N TYR A 322 2.31 -13.58 -14.70
CA TYR A 322 1.89 -14.01 -16.03
C TYR A 322 3.07 -14.04 -17.00
N ALA A 323 3.93 -13.03 -17.00
CA ALA A 323 5.11 -12.98 -17.86
C ALA A 323 6.20 -14.02 -17.49
N GLY A 324 6.05 -14.75 -16.38
CA GLY A 324 7.02 -15.71 -15.90
C GLY A 324 8.28 -15.06 -15.30
N LEU A 325 8.17 -13.83 -14.78
CA LEU A 325 9.26 -13.19 -14.04
C LEU A 325 9.31 -13.68 -12.58
N CYS A 326 8.15 -13.72 -11.93
CA CYS A 326 8.02 -14.16 -10.54
C CYS A 326 7.07 -15.37 -10.49
N GLU A 327 7.46 -16.43 -9.78
CA GLU A 327 6.56 -17.57 -9.53
C GLU A 327 5.73 -17.37 -8.26
N VAL A 328 6.30 -16.66 -7.28
CA VAL A 328 5.71 -16.40 -5.97
C VAL A 328 5.15 -14.97 -5.93
N PRO A 329 3.88 -14.76 -5.54
CA PRO A 329 3.28 -13.42 -5.48
C PRO A 329 4.03 -12.42 -4.60
N GLU A 330 4.66 -12.87 -3.51
CA GLU A 330 5.42 -12.05 -2.58
C GLU A 330 6.64 -11.40 -3.24
N ASP A 331 7.33 -12.09 -4.15
CA ASP A 331 8.48 -11.56 -4.89
C ASP A 331 8.05 -10.39 -5.79
N ALA A 332 6.92 -10.57 -6.50
CA ALA A 332 6.32 -9.51 -7.32
C ALA A 332 5.87 -8.32 -6.45
N LEU A 333 5.27 -8.59 -5.29
CA LEU A 333 4.84 -7.56 -4.34
C LEU A 333 6.02 -6.77 -3.77
N GLN A 334 7.13 -7.45 -3.46
CA GLN A 334 8.36 -6.82 -3.00
C GLN A 334 8.93 -5.90 -4.07
N MET A 335 8.98 -6.35 -5.33
CA MET A 335 9.42 -5.52 -6.45
C MET A 335 8.56 -4.25 -6.59
N PHE A 336 7.23 -4.39 -6.54
CA PHE A 336 6.32 -3.25 -6.56
C PHE A 336 6.57 -2.29 -5.40
N ALA A 337 6.70 -2.81 -4.18
CA ALA A 337 6.88 -2.02 -2.98
C ALA A 337 8.16 -1.18 -2.99
N VAL A 338 9.26 -1.75 -3.50
CA VAL A 338 10.56 -1.08 -3.63
C VAL A 338 10.56 -0.04 -4.76
N LYS A 339 9.92 -0.34 -5.90
CA LYS A 339 9.92 0.55 -7.08
C LYS A 339 8.88 1.68 -6.98
N ARG A 340 7.84 1.52 -6.16
CA ARG A 340 6.80 2.53 -5.95
C ARG A 340 6.55 2.82 -4.47
N CYS A 341 5.79 1.98 -3.78
CA CYS A 341 5.57 2.07 -2.33
C CYS A 341 4.86 0.79 -1.83
N PRO A 342 4.94 0.47 -0.52
CA PRO A 342 4.15 -0.60 0.07
C PRO A 342 2.65 -0.40 -0.22
N PRO A 343 2.00 -1.31 -0.96
CA PRO A 343 0.67 -1.04 -1.51
C PRO A 343 -0.48 -1.26 -0.52
N ASN A 344 -0.21 -1.82 0.68
CA ASN A 344 -1.22 -2.27 1.64
C ASN A 344 -2.29 -3.16 0.98
N MET A 345 -1.82 -4.16 0.23
CA MET A 345 -2.67 -5.11 -0.49
C MET A 345 -3.59 -5.87 0.47
N ARG A 346 -4.85 -6.04 0.08
CA ARG A 346 -5.83 -6.78 0.88
C ARG A 346 -5.57 -8.29 0.78
N PRO A 347 -5.91 -9.08 1.82
CA PRO A 347 -5.74 -10.52 1.77
C PRO A 347 -6.38 -11.20 0.56
N SER A 348 -7.55 -10.76 0.12
CA SER A 348 -8.16 -11.32 -1.09
C SER A 348 -7.43 -10.96 -2.38
N GLU A 349 -6.79 -9.79 -2.48
CA GLU A 349 -5.99 -9.44 -3.66
C GLU A 349 -4.78 -10.38 -3.77
N LEU A 350 -4.10 -10.65 -2.66
CA LEU A 350 -3.00 -11.61 -2.61
C LEU A 350 -3.46 -13.03 -2.94
N ARG A 351 -4.60 -13.47 -2.39
CA ARG A 351 -5.20 -14.79 -2.69
C ARG A 351 -5.45 -14.99 -4.19
N TYR A 352 -5.88 -13.93 -4.88
CA TYR A 352 -6.11 -13.99 -6.33
C TYR A 352 -4.82 -14.00 -7.16
N LEU A 353 -3.73 -13.42 -6.65
CA LEU A 353 -2.41 -13.60 -7.27
C LEU A 353 -1.94 -15.05 -7.17
N TYR A 354 -2.19 -15.72 -6.05
CA TYR A 354 -1.93 -17.16 -5.91
C TYR A 354 -2.74 -17.99 -6.91
N TYR A 355 -4.04 -17.70 -7.07
CA TYR A 355 -4.86 -18.36 -8.09
C TYR A 355 -4.34 -18.12 -9.52
N LEU A 356 -3.85 -16.91 -9.82
CA LEU A 356 -3.24 -16.64 -11.11
C LEU A 356 -1.94 -17.44 -11.30
N ALA A 357 -1.07 -17.47 -10.29
CA ALA A 357 0.17 -18.25 -10.29
C ALA A 357 -0.11 -19.74 -10.57
N ASP A 358 -1.13 -20.31 -9.93
CA ASP A 358 -1.56 -21.68 -10.18
C ASP A 358 -2.00 -21.94 -11.63
N ILE A 359 -2.71 -20.98 -12.25
CA ILE A 359 -3.14 -21.10 -13.65
C ILE A 359 -1.95 -21.07 -14.61
N VAL A 360 -0.93 -20.24 -14.35
CA VAL A 360 0.19 -20.01 -15.29
C VAL A 360 1.42 -20.89 -15.04
N ARG A 361 1.51 -21.58 -13.89
CA ARG A 361 2.65 -22.45 -13.57
C ARG A 361 2.75 -23.66 -14.50
N HIS A 362 3.88 -24.36 -14.43
CA HIS A 362 4.11 -25.58 -15.19
C HIS A 362 4.30 -26.80 -14.25
N PRO A 363 3.47 -27.86 -14.35
CA PRO A 363 2.23 -27.95 -15.12
C PRO A 363 1.12 -27.04 -14.53
N PRO A 364 0.17 -26.53 -15.35
CA PRO A 364 -0.85 -25.62 -14.88
C PRO A 364 -1.86 -26.32 -13.95
N LEU A 365 -2.34 -25.60 -12.95
CA LEU A 365 -3.45 -26.00 -12.08
C LEU A 365 -4.66 -25.12 -12.39
N TYR A 366 -5.67 -25.71 -13.03
CA TYR A 366 -6.89 -25.00 -13.37
C TYR A 366 -7.96 -25.18 -12.29
N PRO A 367 -8.76 -24.13 -12.00
CA PRO A 367 -9.90 -24.26 -11.11
C PRO A 367 -10.95 -25.19 -11.71
N HIS A 368 -11.56 -26.03 -10.87
CA HIS A 368 -12.70 -26.86 -11.27
C HIS A 368 -13.99 -26.02 -11.40
N TYR A 369 -15.03 -26.61 -12.02
CA TYR A 369 -16.34 -25.95 -12.20
C TYR A 369 -17.47 -26.56 -11.36
N LYS A 370 -17.12 -27.30 -10.30
CA LYS A 370 -18.08 -27.83 -9.32
C LYS A 370 -18.73 -26.69 -8.51
N PRO A 371 -20.08 -26.55 -8.52
CA PRO A 371 -20.77 -25.59 -7.65
C PRO A 371 -20.56 -25.91 -6.18
N VAL A 372 -20.52 -24.87 -5.35
CA VAL A 372 -20.34 -24.98 -3.90
C VAL A 372 -21.59 -24.46 -3.21
N THR A 373 -22.19 -25.28 -2.37
CA THR A 373 -23.31 -24.90 -1.52
C THR A 373 -22.79 -24.30 -0.23
N LEU A 374 -23.20 -23.06 0.04
CA LEU A 374 -22.91 -22.37 1.29
C LEU A 374 -23.96 -22.76 2.34
N VAL A 375 -23.52 -23.26 3.49
CA VAL A 375 -24.40 -23.82 4.54
C VAL A 375 -24.54 -22.89 5.74
N SER A 376 -23.43 -22.33 6.22
CA SER A 376 -23.47 -21.38 7.34
C SER A 376 -22.15 -20.63 7.45
N ILE A 377 -22.22 -19.40 7.95
CA ILE A 377 -21.04 -18.67 8.42
C ILE A 377 -21.05 -18.60 9.95
N GLN A 378 -19.93 -18.99 10.54
CA GLN A 378 -19.65 -18.84 11.96
C GLN A 378 -18.58 -17.76 12.18
N MET A 379 -18.81 -16.87 13.13
CA MET A 379 -17.79 -15.93 13.64
C MET A 379 -17.49 -16.28 15.10
N GLN A 380 -16.21 -16.44 15.44
CA GLN A 380 -15.79 -16.79 16.79
C GLN A 380 -14.44 -16.13 17.14
N PRO A 381 -14.31 -15.45 18.29
CA PRO A 381 -15.38 -15.08 19.24
C PRO A 381 -16.44 -14.13 18.65
N VAL A 382 -17.56 -13.90 19.35
CA VAL A 382 -18.57 -12.90 18.96
C VAL A 382 -17.90 -11.51 18.79
N PRO A 383 -17.99 -10.86 17.61
CA PRO A 383 -17.43 -9.52 17.43
C PRO A 383 -18.30 -8.47 18.14
N LEU A 384 -17.66 -7.39 18.62
CA LEU A 384 -18.24 -6.43 19.57
C LEU A 384 -18.59 -5.10 18.88
N PHE A 385 -19.75 -5.06 18.22
CA PHE A 385 -20.19 -3.94 17.37
C PHE A 385 -21.34 -3.11 17.94
N THR A 386 -22.00 -3.59 18.99
CA THR A 386 -22.98 -2.80 19.76
C THR A 386 -22.34 -1.53 20.34
N LYS A 387 -23.18 -0.56 20.72
CA LYS A 387 -22.72 0.70 21.33
C LYS A 387 -21.90 0.46 22.60
N VAL A 388 -22.31 -0.51 23.42
CA VAL A 388 -21.63 -0.85 24.69
C VAL A 388 -20.57 -1.95 24.55
N ARG A 389 -20.25 -2.38 23.31
CA ARG A 389 -19.19 -3.36 23.00
C ARG A 389 -19.37 -4.73 23.67
N ASP A 390 -20.60 -5.23 23.69
CA ASP A 390 -20.96 -6.52 24.31
C ASP A 390 -21.49 -7.57 23.31
N GLY A 391 -21.54 -7.26 22.02
CA GLY A 391 -22.08 -8.18 21.02
C GLY A 391 -22.23 -7.59 19.63
N CYS A 392 -22.94 -8.31 18.75
CA CYS A 392 -23.31 -7.81 17.42
C CYS A 392 -24.68 -8.32 16.99
N ARG A 393 -25.30 -7.60 16.06
CA ARG A 393 -26.53 -7.99 15.36
C ARG A 393 -26.18 -8.21 13.89
N PRO A 394 -25.67 -9.40 13.50
CA PRO A 394 -25.03 -9.56 12.22
C PRO A 394 -26.02 -9.96 11.12
N TYR A 395 -25.81 -9.44 9.92
CA TYR A 395 -26.36 -9.96 8.67
C TYR A 395 -25.24 -10.07 7.64
N LEU A 396 -25.50 -10.79 6.55
CA LEU A 396 -24.53 -10.90 5.46
C LEU A 396 -25.19 -10.77 4.10
N GLU A 397 -24.36 -10.53 3.11
CA GLU A 397 -24.70 -10.53 1.69
C GLU A 397 -23.66 -11.35 0.94
N VAL A 398 -24.13 -12.22 0.03
CA VAL A 398 -23.29 -13.04 -0.85
C VAL A 398 -23.44 -12.53 -2.27
N TYR A 399 -22.30 -12.25 -2.89
CA TYR A 399 -22.19 -11.77 -4.24
C TYR A 399 -21.47 -12.80 -5.11
N SER A 400 -22.04 -13.10 -6.26
CA SER A 400 -21.44 -13.96 -7.31
C SER A 400 -22.05 -13.56 -8.65
N GLU A 401 -21.31 -13.76 -9.76
CA GLU A 401 -21.73 -13.33 -11.10
C GLU A 401 -22.15 -11.84 -11.16
N ASN A 402 -21.43 -10.97 -10.43
CA ASN A 402 -21.68 -9.51 -10.34
C ASN A 402 -23.07 -9.11 -9.80
N ARG A 403 -23.71 -9.99 -9.01
CA ARG A 403 -25.01 -9.71 -8.37
C ARG A 403 -25.04 -10.21 -6.93
N CYS A 404 -25.87 -9.58 -6.11
CA CYS A 404 -26.21 -10.11 -4.80
C CYS A 404 -27.17 -11.30 -4.98
N ILE A 405 -26.72 -12.51 -4.65
CA ILE A 405 -27.51 -13.73 -4.78
C ILE A 405 -28.24 -14.11 -3.48
N LEU A 406 -27.77 -13.61 -2.35
CA LEU A 406 -28.34 -13.89 -1.03
C LEU A 406 -28.10 -12.67 -0.13
N SER A 407 -29.13 -12.21 0.56
CA SER A 407 -29.01 -11.28 1.69
C SER A 407 -29.79 -11.85 2.87
N THR A 408 -29.18 -11.86 4.05
CA THR A 408 -29.86 -12.25 5.30
C THR A 408 -30.39 -11.04 6.07
N LEU A 409 -30.40 -9.86 5.45
CA LEU A 409 -30.92 -8.64 6.04
C LEU A 409 -32.44 -8.77 6.26
N GLN A 410 -32.88 -8.53 7.48
CA GLN A 410 -34.28 -8.48 7.87
C GLN A 410 -34.59 -7.13 8.54
N GLU A 411 -35.84 -6.89 8.88
CA GLU A 411 -36.23 -5.73 9.69
C GLU A 411 -35.41 -5.71 10.98
N TYR A 412 -34.94 -4.52 11.39
CA TYR A 412 -33.98 -4.40 12.48
C TYR A 412 -34.40 -5.17 13.73
N GLU A 413 -35.69 -5.12 14.10
CA GLU A 413 -36.22 -5.76 15.30
C GLU A 413 -36.18 -7.30 15.25
N SER A 414 -36.37 -7.89 14.06
CA SER A 414 -36.32 -9.34 13.83
C SER A 414 -34.91 -9.93 13.80
N MET A 415 -33.90 -9.10 13.56
CA MET A 415 -32.50 -9.52 13.50
C MET A 415 -31.98 -9.97 14.88
N ARG A 416 -31.38 -11.16 14.96
CA ARG A 416 -30.85 -11.69 16.21
C ARG A 416 -29.66 -10.87 16.72
N LEU A 417 -29.70 -10.50 18.00
CA LEU A 417 -28.55 -9.99 18.75
C LEU A 417 -27.77 -11.17 19.32
N TYR A 418 -26.48 -11.23 19.03
CA TYR A 418 -25.54 -12.14 19.64
C TYR A 418 -24.71 -11.40 20.70
N ASN A 419 -24.60 -11.98 21.89
CA ASN A 419 -23.85 -11.39 23.00
C ASN A 419 -22.52 -12.12 23.23
N ILE A 420 -21.55 -11.46 23.84
CA ILE A 420 -20.22 -12.00 24.13
C ILE A 420 -20.27 -13.35 24.86
N ALA A 421 -21.25 -13.56 25.75
CA ALA A 421 -21.44 -14.79 26.52
C ALA A 421 -21.79 -16.02 25.66
N GLU A 422 -22.30 -15.83 24.43
CA GLU A 422 -22.61 -16.94 23.51
C GLU A 422 -21.35 -17.54 22.87
N GLY A 423 -20.22 -16.83 22.92
CA GLY A 423 -18.92 -17.29 22.41
C GLY A 423 -18.80 -17.30 20.89
N LYS A 424 -19.89 -17.51 20.14
CA LYS A 424 -19.89 -17.49 18.66
C LYS A 424 -21.22 -17.01 18.06
N CYS A 425 -21.15 -16.42 16.87
CA CYS A 425 -22.32 -16.12 16.04
C CYS A 425 -22.41 -17.15 14.91
N VAL A 426 -23.60 -17.69 14.63
CA VAL A 426 -23.82 -18.61 13.51
C VAL A 426 -24.96 -18.09 12.64
N LEU A 427 -24.67 -17.79 11.39
CA LEU A 427 -25.62 -17.35 10.38
C LEU A 427 -25.87 -18.50 9.41
N PRO A 428 -27.03 -19.19 9.50
CA PRO A 428 -27.39 -20.19 8.50
C PRO A 428 -27.64 -19.50 7.15
N ILE A 429 -27.09 -20.07 6.10
CA ILE A 429 -27.27 -19.60 4.73
C ILE A 429 -27.55 -20.80 3.82
N SER A 430 -28.21 -20.54 2.70
CA SER A 430 -28.46 -21.58 1.70
C SER A 430 -28.39 -20.94 0.33
N GLY A 431 -27.34 -21.28 -0.41
CA GLY A 431 -27.13 -20.81 -1.77
C GLY A 431 -26.03 -21.61 -2.45
N SER A 432 -26.21 -21.87 -3.74
CA SER A 432 -25.19 -22.53 -4.57
C SER A 432 -24.47 -21.47 -5.41
N VAL A 433 -23.14 -21.47 -5.34
CA VAL A 433 -22.25 -20.52 -6.04
C VAL A 433 -21.24 -21.27 -6.89
N CYS A 434 -20.74 -20.62 -7.95
CA CYS A 434 -19.67 -21.16 -8.79
C CYS A 434 -18.82 -20.01 -9.33
N GLY A 435 -17.50 -20.15 -9.28
CA GLY A 435 -16.55 -19.12 -9.71
C GLY A 435 -16.19 -18.15 -8.58
N ASP A 436 -16.08 -16.86 -8.91
CA ASP A 436 -15.78 -15.80 -7.95
C ASP A 436 -16.94 -15.53 -6.98
N VAL A 437 -16.62 -15.49 -5.69
CA VAL A 437 -17.58 -15.27 -4.59
C VAL A 437 -17.03 -14.23 -3.64
N CYS A 438 -17.84 -13.23 -3.32
CA CYS A 438 -17.59 -12.25 -2.28
C CYS A 438 -18.67 -12.34 -1.21
N ILE A 439 -18.28 -12.43 0.06
CA ILE A 439 -19.22 -12.40 1.19
C ILE A 439 -18.88 -11.20 2.06
N VAL A 440 -19.87 -10.34 2.29
CA VAL A 440 -19.74 -9.17 3.15
C VAL A 440 -20.63 -9.34 4.36
N ILE A 441 -20.08 -9.13 5.55
CA ILE A 441 -20.79 -9.29 6.82
C ILE A 441 -20.90 -7.93 7.48
N TYR A 442 -22.08 -7.62 8.00
CA TYR A 442 -22.42 -6.33 8.58
C TYR A 442 -23.02 -6.48 9.97
N HIS A 443 -22.87 -5.46 10.79
CA HIS A 443 -23.67 -5.24 11.99
C HIS A 443 -24.80 -4.26 11.69
N ALA A 444 -26.05 -4.70 11.83
CA ALA A 444 -27.22 -3.84 11.69
C ALA A 444 -27.30 -2.80 12.83
N ARG A 445 -27.54 -1.54 12.48
CA ARG A 445 -27.84 -0.45 13.41
C ARG A 445 -29.22 0.16 13.14
N ASN A 446 -29.87 0.59 14.21
CA ASN A 446 -31.07 1.42 14.14
C ASN A 446 -30.67 2.89 14.30
N ILE A 447 -30.84 3.68 13.24
CA ILE A 447 -30.60 5.12 13.28
C ILE A 447 -31.97 5.82 13.36
N LEU A 448 -32.33 6.31 14.55
CA LEU A 448 -33.43 7.27 14.68
C LEU A 448 -32.97 8.62 14.07
N GLY A 449 -33.64 9.11 13.03
CA GLY A 449 -33.52 10.51 12.58
C GLY A 449 -33.20 10.77 11.11
N GLY A 450 -33.07 9.75 10.26
CA GLY A 450 -32.98 9.94 8.80
C GLY A 450 -34.35 10.13 8.18
N VAL A 451 -34.80 11.38 8.02
CA VAL A 451 -35.94 11.69 7.14
C VAL A 451 -35.59 11.08 5.77
N MET A 452 -36.38 10.11 5.31
CA MET A 452 -36.29 9.36 4.03
C MET A 452 -35.81 7.88 4.03
N SER A 453 -35.51 7.21 5.16
CA SER A 453 -35.39 5.74 5.15
C SER A 453 -36.45 5.07 6.03
N GLN A 454 -37.61 4.73 5.45
CA GLN A 454 -38.58 3.85 6.09
C GLN A 454 -37.91 2.53 6.51
N GLY A 455 -37.67 2.33 7.81
CA GLY A 455 -37.38 1.03 8.43
C GLY A 455 -36.14 0.24 7.98
N LYS A 456 -35.40 0.67 6.94
CA LYS A 456 -34.21 -0.04 6.45
C LYS A 456 -33.05 0.13 7.43
N ALA A 457 -32.63 -0.98 8.03
CA ALA A 457 -31.42 -1.02 8.84
C ALA A 457 -30.20 -0.60 8.01
N THR A 458 -29.35 0.25 8.56
CA THR A 458 -28.04 0.58 7.98
C THR A 458 -26.98 -0.29 8.65
N GLY A 459 -26.12 -0.91 7.85
CA GLY A 459 -25.09 -1.82 8.35
C GLY A 459 -23.73 -1.17 8.46
N ILE A 460 -23.01 -1.45 9.54
CA ILE A 460 -21.56 -1.24 9.59
C ILE A 460 -20.89 -2.52 9.17
N LYS A 461 -19.99 -2.44 8.18
CA LYS A 461 -19.23 -3.61 7.73
C LYS A 461 -18.41 -4.15 8.90
N ILE A 462 -18.59 -5.43 9.22
CA ILE A 462 -17.73 -6.17 10.12
C ILE A 462 -16.48 -6.55 9.34
N CYS A 463 -16.64 -7.40 8.33
CA CYS A 463 -15.53 -7.85 7.50
C CYS A 463 -16.03 -8.32 6.15
N GLN A 464 -15.09 -8.63 5.26
CA GLN A 464 -15.35 -9.16 3.95
C GLN A 464 -14.35 -10.28 3.62
N ILE A 465 -14.81 -11.28 2.85
CA ILE A 465 -13.96 -12.32 2.27
C ILE A 465 -14.27 -12.48 0.79
N GLN A 466 -13.26 -12.81 -0.01
CA GLN A 466 -13.44 -13.13 -1.43
C GLN A 466 -12.60 -14.34 -1.83
N PHE A 467 -13.19 -15.30 -2.52
CA PHE A 467 -12.53 -16.54 -2.94
C PHE A 467 -13.13 -17.07 -4.25
N HIS A 468 -12.44 -18.01 -4.90
CA HIS A 468 -12.91 -18.65 -6.11
C HIS A 468 -13.26 -20.12 -5.80
N THR A 469 -14.48 -20.56 -6.10
CA THR A 469 -14.96 -21.90 -5.70
C THR A 469 -14.15 -23.04 -6.30
N GLY A 470 -13.56 -22.82 -7.47
CA GLY A 470 -12.76 -23.82 -8.18
C GLY A 470 -11.43 -24.20 -7.53
N TYR A 471 -11.06 -23.54 -6.43
CA TYR A 471 -9.88 -23.84 -5.62
C TYR A 471 -10.23 -24.49 -4.27
N ILE A 472 -11.49 -24.86 -4.06
CA ILE A 472 -11.93 -25.53 -2.84
C ILE A 472 -11.85 -27.05 -3.09
N PRO A 473 -11.03 -27.82 -2.35
CA PRO A 473 -10.96 -29.27 -2.52
C PRO A 473 -12.33 -29.94 -2.36
N GLU A 474 -12.56 -31.05 -3.06
CA GLU A 474 -13.88 -31.71 -3.12
C GLU A 474 -14.33 -32.24 -1.76
N GLU A 475 -13.35 -32.69 -0.97
CA GLU A 475 -13.52 -33.19 0.40
C GLU A 475 -13.68 -32.07 1.44
N GLU A 476 -13.50 -30.81 1.05
CA GLU A 476 -13.51 -29.68 1.98
C GLU A 476 -14.94 -29.37 2.45
N THR A 477 -15.11 -29.32 3.77
CA THR A 477 -16.42 -29.07 4.40
C THR A 477 -16.46 -27.75 5.16
N CYS A 478 -15.30 -27.14 5.44
CA CYS A 478 -15.26 -25.83 6.08
C CYS A 478 -14.02 -25.02 5.72
N LEU A 479 -14.22 -23.80 5.24
CA LEU A 479 -13.15 -22.83 5.02
C LEU A 479 -12.96 -21.97 6.27
N ARG A 480 -11.72 -21.83 6.73
CA ARG A 480 -11.37 -21.00 7.90
C ARG A 480 -10.57 -19.79 7.46
N PHE A 481 -10.99 -18.62 7.91
CA PHE A 481 -10.32 -17.36 7.66
C PHE A 481 -9.98 -16.70 8.99
N TYR A 482 -8.69 -16.59 9.28
CA TYR A 482 -8.20 -15.85 10.43
C TYR A 482 -8.37 -14.35 10.21
N LYS A 483 -8.36 -13.55 11.30
CA LYS A 483 -8.48 -12.08 11.21
C LYS A 483 -7.53 -11.44 10.18
N SER A 484 -6.31 -11.95 10.03
CA SER A 484 -5.32 -11.46 9.06
C SER A 484 -5.67 -11.75 7.59
N GLU A 485 -6.67 -12.59 7.34
CA GLU A 485 -7.10 -13.04 6.01
C GLU A 485 -8.44 -12.42 5.58
N LEU A 486 -8.98 -11.50 6.39
CA LEU A 486 -10.23 -10.79 6.18
C LEU A 486 -9.95 -9.40 5.58
N ASP A 487 -10.72 -9.03 4.58
CA ASP A 487 -10.70 -7.69 4.02
C ASP A 487 -11.60 -6.75 4.83
N GLU A 488 -11.31 -5.45 4.72
CA GLU A 488 -12.23 -4.38 5.12
C GLU A 488 -12.75 -4.53 6.57
N LEU A 489 -11.87 -4.96 7.47
CA LEU A 489 -12.14 -4.98 8.90
C LEU A 489 -12.54 -3.59 9.36
N SER A 490 -13.65 -3.46 10.08
CA SER A 490 -14.04 -2.18 10.69
C SER A 490 -12.92 -1.57 11.51
N ASP A 491 -12.64 -0.29 11.26
CA ASP A 491 -11.75 0.52 12.08
C ASP A 491 -12.30 0.66 13.50
N GLY A 492 -11.43 0.54 14.51
CA GLY A 492 -11.77 0.76 15.92
C GLY A 492 -11.19 -0.28 16.86
N GLN A 493 -10.62 0.20 17.98
CA GLN A 493 -10.11 -0.66 19.05
C GLN A 493 -11.26 -1.43 19.71
N GLY A 494 -11.03 -2.72 19.99
CA GLY A 494 -11.94 -3.56 20.77
C GLY A 494 -13.12 -4.18 20.01
N HIS A 495 -13.23 -4.04 18.68
CA HIS A 495 -14.28 -4.72 17.90
C HIS A 495 -14.07 -6.23 17.76
N TYR A 496 -12.82 -6.66 17.80
CA TYR A 496 -12.44 -8.06 17.60
C TYR A 496 -11.60 -8.51 18.78
N GLN A 497 -11.94 -9.68 19.31
CA GLN A 497 -11.20 -10.34 20.37
C GLN A 497 -9.98 -11.08 19.80
N GLU A 498 -9.10 -11.56 20.68
CA GLU A 498 -7.98 -12.41 20.26
C GLU A 498 -8.49 -13.67 19.55
N LYS A 499 -7.74 -14.11 18.52
CA LYS A 499 -8.05 -15.30 17.71
C LYS A 499 -9.40 -15.26 17.00
N PHE A 500 -9.96 -14.06 16.78
CA PHE A 500 -11.15 -13.90 15.93
C PHE A 500 -10.95 -14.57 14.56
N MET A 501 -11.91 -15.39 14.18
CA MET A 501 -11.91 -16.20 12.97
C MET A 501 -13.32 -16.34 12.42
N LEU A 502 -13.40 -16.46 11.10
CA LEU A 502 -14.60 -16.83 10.37
C LEU A 502 -14.47 -18.29 9.89
N THR A 503 -15.53 -19.07 10.04
CA THR A 503 -15.64 -20.41 9.46
C THR A 503 -16.85 -20.47 8.55
N LEU A 504 -16.62 -20.73 7.27
CA LEU A 504 -17.66 -20.91 6.26
C LEU A 504 -17.83 -22.41 6.01
N ASN A 505 -18.96 -22.96 6.44
CA ASN A 505 -19.30 -24.36 6.16
C ASN A 505 -19.85 -24.47 4.74
N VAL A 506 -19.31 -25.41 3.98
CA VAL A 506 -19.58 -25.59 2.56
C VAL A 506 -19.82 -27.06 2.22
N PHE A 507 -20.42 -27.29 1.05
CA PHE A 507 -20.49 -28.60 0.42
C PHE A 507 -20.18 -28.44 -1.07
N VAL A 508 -19.13 -29.12 -1.56
CA VAL A 508 -18.75 -29.11 -2.97
C VAL A 508 -19.56 -30.17 -3.71
N SER A 509 -20.18 -29.78 -4.82
CA SER A 509 -20.96 -30.69 -5.67
C SER A 509 -20.08 -31.69 -6.41
N ASP A 510 -20.52 -32.94 -6.54
CA ASP A 510 -19.83 -33.95 -7.36
C ASP A 510 -19.94 -33.66 -8.87
N VAL A 511 -20.93 -32.88 -9.27
CA VAL A 511 -21.22 -32.54 -10.69
C VAL A 511 -20.63 -31.18 -11.04
N GLU A 512 -19.89 -31.12 -12.15
CA GLU A 512 -19.41 -29.86 -12.73
C GLU A 512 -20.51 -29.09 -13.46
N ARG A 513 -20.50 -27.77 -13.31
CA ARG A 513 -21.30 -26.84 -14.09
C ARG A 513 -20.37 -25.95 -14.91
N LYS A 514 -20.04 -26.39 -16.13
CA LYS A 514 -19.15 -25.64 -17.02
C LYS A 514 -19.77 -24.29 -17.40
N PRO A 515 -18.95 -23.22 -17.49
CA PRO A 515 -19.40 -21.92 -17.96
C PRO A 515 -19.83 -21.99 -19.44
N SER A 516 -20.69 -21.06 -19.85
CA SER A 516 -21.17 -20.95 -21.24
C SER A 516 -20.05 -20.58 -22.21
N GLN A 517 -19.05 -19.83 -21.74
CA GLN A 517 -17.83 -19.50 -22.47
C GLN A 517 -16.63 -20.15 -21.78
N PRO A 518 -15.65 -20.67 -22.54
CA PRO A 518 -14.43 -21.21 -21.95
C PRO A 518 -13.67 -20.11 -21.21
N ALA A 519 -13.00 -20.48 -20.12
CA ALA A 519 -12.12 -19.55 -19.42
C ALA A 519 -10.92 -19.16 -20.31
N PRO A 520 -10.40 -17.92 -20.19
CA PRO A 520 -9.40 -17.40 -21.13
C PRO A 520 -8.11 -18.22 -21.16
N TRP A 521 -7.71 -18.79 -20.02
CA TRP A 521 -6.52 -19.65 -19.92
C TRP A 521 -6.60 -20.99 -20.65
N LEU A 522 -7.80 -21.43 -21.07
CA LEU A 522 -7.96 -22.64 -21.88
C LEU A 522 -7.70 -22.38 -23.37
N THR A 523 -7.80 -21.12 -23.79
CA THR A 523 -7.62 -20.71 -25.19
C THR A 523 -6.28 -20.01 -25.43
N ASP A 524 -5.64 -19.51 -24.38
CA ASP A 524 -4.34 -18.86 -24.47
C ASP A 524 -3.23 -19.85 -24.88
N LYS A 525 -2.55 -19.55 -25.99
CA LYS A 525 -1.41 -20.30 -26.52
C LYS A 525 -0.10 -19.50 -26.46
N THR A 526 -0.08 -18.42 -25.70
CA THR A 526 1.05 -17.51 -25.58
C THR A 526 2.25 -18.25 -24.99
N VAL A 527 3.37 -18.24 -25.70
CA VAL A 527 4.67 -18.65 -25.16
C VAL A 527 5.24 -17.45 -24.41
N ARG A 528 5.28 -17.55 -23.08
CA ARG A 528 5.63 -16.43 -22.21
C ARG A 528 7.12 -16.43 -21.91
N THR A 529 7.73 -15.26 -22.07
CA THR A 529 9.06 -14.91 -21.57
C THR A 529 8.98 -13.61 -20.76
N SER A 530 9.78 -13.56 -19.70
CA SER A 530 9.94 -12.36 -18.87
C SER A 530 10.70 -11.25 -19.60
N ASP A 531 11.36 -11.52 -20.73
CA ASP A 531 12.02 -10.48 -21.54
C ASP A 531 11.05 -9.40 -22.00
N THR A 532 9.79 -9.77 -22.22
CA THR A 532 8.75 -8.87 -22.73
C THR A 532 8.52 -7.65 -21.84
N VAL A 533 8.72 -7.76 -20.52
CA VAL A 533 8.48 -6.65 -19.60
C VAL A 533 9.67 -5.71 -19.42
N PHE A 534 10.80 -5.96 -20.10
CA PHE A 534 12.01 -5.13 -20.03
C PHE A 534 12.41 -4.63 -21.42
N THR A 535 13.19 -3.55 -21.46
CA THR A 535 13.77 -3.05 -22.72
C THR A 535 15.14 -3.67 -22.99
N THR A 536 15.86 -4.05 -21.93
CA THR A 536 17.23 -4.59 -22.05
C THR A 536 17.40 -5.84 -21.20
N GLN A 537 18.30 -6.71 -21.64
CA GLN A 537 18.67 -7.92 -20.90
C GLN A 537 19.35 -7.60 -19.56
N ILE A 538 20.15 -6.51 -19.52
CA ILE A 538 20.85 -6.07 -18.30
C ILE A 538 19.84 -5.69 -17.21
N GLU A 539 18.80 -4.93 -17.57
CA GLU A 539 17.73 -4.55 -16.64
C GLU A 539 17.00 -5.79 -16.07
N LYS A 540 16.74 -6.78 -16.93
CA LYS A 540 16.13 -8.05 -16.52
C LYS A 540 17.02 -8.78 -15.52
N GLU A 541 18.28 -8.98 -15.84
CA GLU A 541 19.23 -9.71 -14.98
C GLU A 541 19.36 -9.04 -13.61
N GLU A 542 19.49 -7.71 -13.59
CA GLU A 542 19.49 -6.95 -12.34
C GLU A 542 18.19 -7.09 -11.57
N THR A 543 17.04 -7.10 -12.25
CA THR A 543 15.74 -7.27 -11.59
C THR A 543 15.61 -8.67 -11.00
N VAL A 544 15.97 -9.71 -11.75
CA VAL A 544 15.92 -11.12 -11.30
C VAL A 544 16.81 -11.33 -10.09
N ASP A 545 18.06 -10.87 -10.13
CA ASP A 545 19.00 -11.04 -9.01
C ASP A 545 18.54 -10.36 -7.71
N ASN A 546 17.77 -9.27 -7.83
CA ASN A 546 17.32 -8.48 -6.70
C ASN A 546 16.00 -8.97 -6.10
N PHE A 547 15.07 -9.43 -6.93
CA PHE A 547 13.67 -9.62 -6.51
C PHE A 547 13.14 -11.04 -6.63
N VAL A 548 13.76 -11.89 -7.45
CA VAL A 548 13.24 -13.23 -7.72
C VAL A 548 13.95 -14.23 -6.81
N SER A 549 13.18 -15.00 -6.04
CA SER A 549 13.71 -16.08 -5.20
C SER A 549 14.41 -17.16 -6.06
N LYS A 550 15.51 -17.70 -5.53
CA LYS A 550 16.36 -18.71 -6.20
C LYS A 550 16.04 -20.12 -5.76
#